data_AF-A0A7C2SPJ9-F1
#
_entry.id   AF-A0A7C2SPJ9-F1
#
_cell.length_a   1.000
_cell.length_b   1.000
_cell.length_c   1.000
_cell.angle_alpha   90.00
_cell.angle_beta   90.00
_cell.angle_gamma   90.00
#
_symmetry.space_group_name_H-M   'P 1'
#
loop_
_entity.id
_entity.type
_entity.pdbx_description
1 polymer ?
#
loop_
_entity_poly.entity_id
_entity_poly.type
_entity_poly.pdbx_seq_one_letter_code
_entity_poly.pdbx_strand_id
1 'polypeptide(L)'
;MHRIWAFLTGLPVGLLGALAFGSQTGVGLELGALAGGLALALAVTLAGRFASHDDERGAHLASAASAGLAALPAAGAAWLGLAPGAGVAFGVVAAALALLLVRAMRVSGPAGGARSQAVAALAAVGVGAAVALGVAGAVAAWRGRAAPAGDREGFAQYVYDVDAGVPLAPAPGCAPEVASTEGLGAGANPAFGADGVLWYDAAAEDGRRQVHRLDPRTGERRCWSCDEPGNNRRPRPTPDARAIVFETDRHATARAPIDWELHFANVRGRALPSRRLTVDPGPDAFGALDPGGQLLVWSSGAGGTYAVATANLARGHGGLVLSRRRVIVPGGASWVAPLAWAPDARTLVVVRGHPLALQSARAIDLASGRERELSEPGARVAAASFSADGSTVALATTRPAAAASALPGALGFAVARIATLAGLGPRQRGTGLRVGTPWADAIPEVPLGRVGAWGAPAGVALAPDGRALVLAQRRPGGGERLVRVALRCDEATATSPPEGGAR
;
A
#
# COMPACT_ATOMS: atom_id res chain seq x y z
N MET A 1 -47.79 10.34 -0.17
CA MET A 1 -46.44 10.93 -0.33
C MET A 1 -45.43 10.44 0.71
N HIS A 2 -45.73 10.52 2.02
CA HIS A 2 -44.83 10.12 3.12
C HIS A 2 -44.25 8.69 3.03
N ARG A 3 -45.03 7.71 2.53
CA ARG A 3 -44.56 6.32 2.36
C ARG A 3 -43.49 6.18 1.27
N ILE A 4 -43.62 6.91 0.17
CA ILE A 4 -42.64 6.92 -0.93
C ILE A 4 -41.34 7.56 -0.43
N TRP A 5 -41.45 8.64 0.34
CA TRP A 5 -40.28 9.29 0.94
C TRP A 5 -39.54 8.35 1.90
N ALA A 6 -40.26 7.69 2.82
CA ALA A 6 -39.67 6.71 3.74
C ALA A 6 -39.01 5.53 3.02
N PHE A 7 -39.58 5.09 1.88
CA PHE A 7 -38.95 4.07 1.04
C PHE A 7 -37.61 4.56 0.48
N LEU A 8 -37.57 5.75 -0.13
CA LEU A 8 -36.36 6.30 -0.73
C LEU A 8 -35.25 6.54 0.30
N THR A 9 -35.59 7.04 1.50
CA THR A 9 -34.61 7.28 2.56
C THR A 9 -34.18 5.99 3.27
N GLY A 10 -34.90 4.88 3.09
CA GLY A 10 -34.54 3.55 3.58
C GLY A 10 -33.57 2.79 2.67
N LEU A 11 -33.46 3.15 1.39
CA LEU A 11 -32.53 2.49 0.45
C LEU A 11 -31.07 2.52 0.93
N PRO A 12 -30.53 3.66 1.41
CA PRO A 12 -29.15 3.70 1.92
C PRO A 12 -28.93 2.86 3.18
N VAL A 13 -29.95 2.73 4.04
CA VAL A 13 -29.90 1.89 5.25
C VAL A 13 -29.82 0.42 4.86
N GLY A 14 -30.60 0.01 3.85
CA GLY A 14 -30.57 -1.33 3.29
C GLY A 14 -29.23 -1.67 2.62
N LEU A 15 -28.66 -0.72 1.87
CA LEU A 15 -27.32 -0.85 1.27
C LEU A 15 -26.25 -1.08 2.35
N LEU A 16 -26.27 -0.26 3.41
CA LEU A 16 -25.37 -0.40 4.55
C LEU A 16 -25.56 -1.73 5.28
N GLY A 17 -26.80 -2.21 5.39
CA GLY A 17 -27.12 -3.53 5.94
C GLY A 17 -26.55 -4.67 5.11
N ALA A 18 -26.68 -4.63 3.78
CA ALA A 18 -26.07 -5.63 2.90
C ALA A 18 -24.54 -5.68 3.06
N LEU A 19 -23.87 -4.51 3.15
CA LEU A 19 -22.44 -4.44 3.45
C LEU A 19 -22.12 -5.02 4.83
N ALA A 20 -22.96 -4.78 5.84
CA ALA A 20 -22.80 -5.28 7.21
C ALA A 20 -22.87 -6.80 7.32
N PHE A 21 -23.76 -7.43 6.55
CA PHE A 21 -24.01 -8.86 6.58
C PHE A 21 -23.31 -9.63 5.44
N GLY A 22 -22.23 -9.06 4.90
CA GLY A 22 -21.29 -9.77 4.02
C GLY A 22 -21.69 -9.84 2.54
N SER A 23 -22.74 -9.13 2.13
CA SER A 23 -23.12 -9.05 0.72
C SER A 23 -22.34 -7.95 0.01
N GLN A 24 -21.33 -8.33 -0.77
CA GLN A 24 -20.57 -7.42 -1.65
C GLN A 24 -20.89 -7.59 -3.14
N THR A 25 -21.84 -8.46 -3.50
CA THR A 25 -22.27 -8.60 -4.89
C THR A 25 -23.23 -7.47 -5.26
N GLY A 26 -23.17 -6.99 -6.51
CA GLY A 26 -24.09 -5.95 -7.00
C GLY A 26 -25.56 -6.31 -6.74
N VAL A 27 -25.93 -7.56 -7.03
CA VAL A 27 -27.28 -8.08 -6.77
C VAL A 27 -27.65 -8.04 -5.29
N GLY A 28 -26.75 -8.44 -4.39
CA GLY A 28 -27.05 -8.43 -2.97
C GLY A 28 -27.10 -7.02 -2.36
N LEU A 29 -26.35 -6.05 -2.92
CA LEU A 29 -26.45 -4.64 -2.56
C LEU A 29 -27.78 -4.02 -3.01
N GLU A 30 -28.23 -4.34 -4.22
CA GLU A 30 -29.53 -3.91 -4.76
C GLU A 30 -30.69 -4.49 -3.94
N LEU A 31 -30.67 -5.79 -3.68
CA LEU A 31 -31.67 -6.46 -2.84
C LEU A 31 -31.67 -5.91 -1.41
N GLY A 32 -30.48 -5.65 -0.85
CA GLY A 32 -30.34 -5.01 0.46
C GLY A 32 -30.98 -3.63 0.49
N ALA A 33 -30.68 -2.77 -0.49
CA ALA A 33 -31.27 -1.44 -0.60
C ALA A 33 -32.79 -1.50 -0.68
N LEU A 34 -33.35 -2.34 -1.56
CA LEU A 34 -34.80 -2.54 -1.70
C LEU A 34 -35.44 -3.02 -0.39
N ALA A 35 -34.83 -4.00 0.28
CA ALA A 35 -35.31 -4.49 1.57
C ALA A 35 -35.31 -3.41 2.65
N GLY A 36 -34.27 -2.57 2.72
CA GLY A 36 -34.20 -1.44 3.64
C GLY A 36 -35.28 -0.37 3.37
N GLY A 37 -35.52 -0.05 2.09
CA GLY A 37 -36.61 0.84 1.69
C GLY A 37 -37.98 0.30 2.09
N LEU A 38 -38.26 -0.98 1.81
CA LEU A 38 -39.52 -1.63 2.17
C LEU A 38 -39.73 -1.68 3.69
N ALA A 39 -38.69 -2.05 4.45
CA ALA A 39 -38.74 -2.14 5.89
C ALA A 39 -39.07 -0.78 6.53
N LEU A 40 -38.45 0.31 6.06
CA LEU A 40 -38.70 1.65 6.60
C LEU A 40 -40.10 2.17 6.24
N ALA A 41 -40.54 1.94 4.99
CA ALA A 41 -41.90 2.29 4.57
C ALA A 41 -42.97 1.52 5.39
N LEU A 42 -42.73 0.24 5.68
CA LEU A 42 -43.60 -0.58 6.52
C LEU A 42 -43.62 -0.08 7.97
N ALA A 43 -42.45 0.20 8.54
CA ALA A 43 -42.34 0.73 9.91
C ALA A 43 -43.09 2.06 10.08
N VAL A 44 -42.94 2.99 9.14
CA VAL A 44 -43.68 4.27 9.13
C VAL A 44 -45.19 4.03 8.98
N THR A 45 -45.59 3.06 8.16
CA THR A 45 -47.02 2.73 7.95
C THR A 45 -47.65 2.12 9.20
N LEU A 46 -46.94 1.22 9.88
CA LEU A 46 -47.40 0.61 11.13
C LEU A 46 -47.46 1.64 12.26
N ALA A 47 -46.41 2.46 12.42
CA ALA A 47 -46.38 3.55 13.39
C ALA A 47 -47.54 4.55 13.18
N GLY A 48 -47.85 4.89 11.93
CA GLY A 48 -48.97 5.75 11.59
C GLY A 48 -50.34 5.12 11.89
N ARG A 49 -50.48 3.79 11.80
CA ARG A 49 -51.76 3.10 12.10
C ARG A 49 -52.11 3.10 13.60
N PHE A 50 -51.12 3.00 14.48
CA PHE A 50 -51.34 3.05 15.93
C PHE A 50 -51.57 4.47 16.45
N ALA A 51 -51.27 5.48 15.64
CA ALA A 51 -51.51 6.87 15.94
C ALA A 51 -52.87 7.31 15.37
N SER A 52 -53.94 7.21 16.16
CA SER A 52 -55.28 7.60 15.73
C SER A 52 -55.39 9.08 15.31
N HIS A 53 -55.88 9.33 14.09
CA HIS A 53 -56.56 10.54 13.60
C HIS A 53 -55.77 11.83 13.33
N ASP A 54 -54.44 11.80 13.23
CA ASP A 54 -53.66 13.02 12.96
C ASP A 54 -52.84 12.90 11.67
N ASP A 55 -53.35 13.46 10.56
CA ASP A 55 -52.68 13.47 9.25
C ASP A 55 -51.28 14.13 9.33
N GLU A 56 -51.06 15.01 10.30
CA GLU A 56 -49.78 15.69 10.52
C GLU A 56 -48.69 14.76 11.09
N ARG A 57 -49.06 13.65 11.77
CA ARG A 57 -48.08 12.66 12.24
C ARG A 57 -47.39 11.92 11.10
N GLY A 58 -48.07 11.76 9.96
CA GLY A 58 -47.45 11.21 8.75
C GLY A 58 -46.24 12.04 8.29
N ALA A 59 -46.32 13.36 8.44
CA ALA A 59 -45.22 14.27 8.11
C ALA A 59 -44.06 14.18 9.12
N HIS A 60 -44.35 14.09 10.41
CA HIS A 60 -43.33 13.90 11.46
C HIS A 60 -42.55 12.58 11.27
N LEU A 61 -43.25 11.48 10.96
CA LEU A 61 -42.62 10.19 10.70
C LEU A 61 -41.79 10.20 9.41
N ALA A 62 -42.26 10.88 8.35
CA ALA A 62 -41.48 11.04 7.11
C ALA A 62 -40.23 11.90 7.32
N SER A 63 -40.33 12.95 8.14
CA SER A 63 -39.18 13.79 8.51
C SER A 63 -38.14 12.96 9.27
N ALA A 64 -38.56 12.19 10.28
CA ALA A 64 -37.68 11.27 11.02
C ALA A 64 -37.04 10.21 10.11
N ALA A 65 -37.78 9.68 9.12
CA ALA A 65 -37.26 8.72 8.15
C ALA A 65 -36.11 9.29 7.29
N SER A 66 -36.01 10.62 7.15
CA SER A 66 -34.90 11.29 6.43
C SER A 66 -33.54 11.06 7.07
N ALA A 67 -33.51 10.72 8.37
CA ALA A 67 -32.28 10.32 9.04
C ALA A 67 -31.63 9.06 8.42
N GLY A 68 -32.40 8.24 7.68
CA GLY A 68 -31.86 7.12 6.90
C GLY A 68 -30.84 7.54 5.84
N LEU A 69 -30.86 8.80 5.37
CA LEU A 69 -29.85 9.34 4.46
C LEU A 69 -28.46 9.44 5.10
N ALA A 70 -28.37 9.49 6.44
CA ALA A 70 -27.08 9.42 7.14
C ALA A 70 -26.36 8.07 6.92
N ALA A 71 -27.06 7.05 6.40
CA ALA A 71 -26.45 5.80 5.99
C ALA A 71 -25.60 5.92 4.72
N LEU A 72 -25.79 6.93 3.87
CA LEU A 72 -24.98 7.14 2.65
C LEU A 72 -23.49 7.36 2.95
N PRO A 73 -23.09 8.33 3.79
CA PRO A 73 -21.68 8.50 4.13
C PRO A 73 -21.12 7.28 4.89
N ALA A 74 -21.94 6.63 5.72
CA ALA A 74 -21.56 5.41 6.43
C ALA A 74 -21.32 4.22 5.48
N ALA A 75 -22.18 4.03 4.48
CA ALA A 75 -22.05 3.00 3.45
C ALA A 75 -20.85 3.30 2.54
N GLY A 76 -20.64 4.57 2.16
CA GLY A 76 -19.46 4.98 1.41
C GLY A 76 -18.17 4.71 2.19
N ALA A 77 -18.13 5.06 3.48
CA ALA A 77 -16.97 4.79 4.33
C ALA A 77 -16.75 3.28 4.55
N ALA A 78 -17.83 2.49 4.71
CA ALA A 78 -17.75 1.03 4.84
C ALA A 78 -17.25 0.37 3.54
N TRP A 79 -17.78 0.78 2.39
CA TRP A 79 -17.37 0.29 1.07
C TRP A 79 -15.90 0.60 0.77
N LEU A 80 -15.42 1.76 1.20
CA LEU A 80 -14.02 2.17 1.09
C LEU A 80 -13.11 1.60 2.18
N GLY A 81 -13.64 0.81 3.14
CA GLY A 81 -12.85 0.25 4.26
C GLY A 81 -12.36 1.28 5.29
N LEU A 82 -12.96 2.48 5.32
CA LEU A 82 -12.56 3.59 6.19
C LEU A 82 -13.27 3.59 7.55
N ALA A 83 -14.40 2.90 7.67
CA ALA A 83 -15.24 2.88 8.87
C ALA A 83 -14.99 1.63 9.74
N PRO A 84 -15.32 1.69 11.05
CA PRO A 84 -15.47 0.51 11.89
C PRO A 84 -16.46 -0.40 11.16
N GLY A 85 -16.06 -1.65 10.91
CA GLY A 85 -16.67 -2.54 9.92
C GLY A 85 -18.19 -2.41 9.81
N ALA A 86 -18.71 -2.53 8.58
CA ALA A 86 -20.08 -2.15 8.18
C ALA A 86 -21.20 -2.48 9.18
N GLY A 87 -21.11 -3.58 9.95
CA GLY A 87 -22.04 -3.90 11.05
C GLY A 87 -22.14 -2.87 12.17
N VAL A 88 -21.03 -2.25 12.59
CA VAL A 88 -21.05 -1.20 13.63
C VAL A 88 -21.73 0.05 13.09
N ALA A 89 -21.36 0.46 11.87
CA ALA A 89 -21.97 1.60 11.20
C ALA A 89 -23.48 1.40 11.00
N PHE A 90 -23.90 0.20 10.57
CA PHE A 90 -25.30 -0.18 10.46
C PHE A 90 -26.03 -0.09 11.79
N GLY A 91 -25.46 -0.64 12.87
CA GLY A 91 -26.05 -0.59 14.22
C GLY A 91 -26.30 0.83 14.72
N VAL A 92 -25.33 1.74 14.52
CA VAL A 92 -25.47 3.16 14.92
C VAL A 92 -26.58 3.85 14.13
N VAL A 93 -26.60 3.68 12.80
CA VAL A 93 -27.64 4.26 11.94
C VAL A 93 -29.03 3.72 12.30
N ALA A 94 -29.15 2.41 12.50
CA ALA A 94 -30.41 1.76 12.86
C ALA A 94 -30.93 2.24 14.22
N ALA A 95 -30.07 2.35 15.23
CA ALA A 95 -30.45 2.84 16.56
C ALA A 95 -30.89 4.31 16.53
N ALA A 96 -30.17 5.17 15.82
CA ALA A 96 -30.53 6.58 15.65
C ALA A 96 -31.89 6.74 14.94
N LEU A 97 -32.11 5.98 13.86
CA LEU A 97 -33.36 5.97 13.13
C LEU A 97 -34.53 5.49 14.01
N ALA A 98 -34.34 4.42 14.79
CA ALA A 98 -35.35 3.92 15.71
C ALA A 98 -35.72 4.96 16.79
N LEU A 99 -34.73 5.60 17.41
CA LEU A 99 -34.94 6.67 18.40
C LEU A 99 -35.73 7.85 17.83
N LEU A 100 -35.41 8.28 16.60
CA LEU A 100 -36.09 9.38 15.93
C LEU A 100 -37.53 9.02 15.55
N LEU A 101 -37.78 7.80 15.10
CA LEU A 101 -39.13 7.31 14.84
C LEU A 101 -39.95 7.24 16.14
N VAL A 102 -39.38 6.73 17.23
CA VAL A 102 -40.03 6.71 18.56
C VAL A 102 -40.36 8.12 19.04
N ARG A 103 -39.45 9.07 18.86
CA ARG A 103 -39.69 10.47 19.21
C ARG A 103 -40.82 11.07 18.36
N ALA A 104 -40.79 10.84 17.05
CA ALA A 104 -41.83 11.32 16.13
C ALA A 104 -43.23 10.77 16.47
N MET A 105 -43.31 9.52 16.96
CA MET A 105 -44.58 8.96 17.45
C MET A 105 -45.13 9.65 18.71
N ARG A 106 -44.28 10.30 19.51
CA ARG A 106 -44.66 10.95 20.78
C ARG A 106 -44.93 12.45 20.65
N VAL A 107 -44.46 13.08 19.57
CA VAL A 107 -44.71 14.51 19.34
C VAL A 107 -46.18 14.73 18.98
N SER A 108 -46.80 15.70 19.66
CA SER A 108 -48.16 16.17 19.40
C SER A 108 -48.08 17.64 19.03
N GLY A 109 -48.66 18.04 17.90
CA GLY A 109 -48.68 19.42 17.42
C GLY A 109 -48.21 19.61 15.96
N PRO A 110 -48.44 20.81 15.39
CA PRO A 110 -48.25 21.08 13.98
C PRO A 110 -46.82 20.82 13.54
N ALA A 111 -46.69 20.02 12.48
CA ALA A 111 -45.41 19.80 11.83
C ALA A 111 -44.91 21.16 11.33
N GLY A 112 -43.84 21.67 11.95
CA GLY A 112 -43.23 22.93 11.53
C GLY A 112 -43.01 22.96 10.01
N GLY A 113 -43.14 24.13 9.40
CA GLY A 113 -43.08 24.26 7.93
C GLY A 113 -41.82 23.66 7.33
N ALA A 114 -41.86 23.34 6.03
CA ALA A 114 -40.83 22.57 5.30
C ALA A 114 -39.37 23.00 5.56
N ARG A 115 -39.11 24.31 5.78
CA ARG A 115 -37.78 24.82 6.16
C ARG A 115 -37.27 24.25 7.49
N SER A 116 -38.12 24.20 8.52
CA SER A 116 -37.73 23.68 9.84
C SER A 116 -37.40 22.19 9.78
N GLN A 117 -38.14 21.43 8.97
CA GLN A 117 -37.90 20.00 8.72
C GLN A 117 -36.59 19.78 7.98
N ALA A 118 -36.28 20.59 6.96
CA ALA A 118 -35.01 20.53 6.25
C ALA A 118 -33.81 20.82 7.17
N VAL A 119 -33.92 21.83 8.04
CA VAL A 119 -32.86 22.17 9.01
C VAL A 119 -32.66 21.04 10.03
N ALA A 120 -33.74 20.46 10.56
CA ALA A 120 -33.66 19.32 11.47
C ALA A 120 -33.01 18.09 10.83
N ALA A 121 -33.35 17.80 9.57
CA ALA A 121 -32.75 16.72 8.81
C ALA A 121 -31.24 16.94 8.60
N LEU A 122 -30.83 18.15 8.21
CA LEU A 122 -29.42 18.50 8.03
C LEU A 122 -28.64 18.41 9.36
N ALA A 123 -29.23 18.88 10.46
CA ALA A 123 -28.62 18.76 11.78
C ALA A 123 -28.46 17.30 12.22
N ALA A 124 -29.46 16.45 11.98
CA ALA A 124 -29.39 15.02 12.28
C ALA A 124 -28.30 14.31 11.46
N VAL A 125 -28.15 14.65 10.18
CA VAL A 125 -27.07 14.15 9.32
C VAL A 125 -25.70 14.59 9.85
N GLY A 126 -25.55 15.86 10.24
CA GLY A 126 -24.31 16.39 10.80
C GLY A 126 -23.90 15.70 12.11
N VAL A 127 -24.84 15.55 13.04
CA VAL A 127 -24.60 14.85 14.33
C VAL A 127 -24.31 13.36 14.11
N GLY A 128 -25.07 12.69 13.23
CA GLY A 128 -24.85 11.29 12.90
C GLY A 128 -23.47 11.05 12.30
N ALA A 129 -23.02 11.93 11.40
CA ALA A 129 -21.66 11.88 10.85
C ALA A 129 -20.59 12.07 11.93
N ALA A 130 -20.77 13.04 12.83
CA ALA A 130 -19.81 13.28 13.92
C ALA A 130 -19.71 12.09 14.89
N VAL A 131 -20.83 11.48 15.28
CA VAL A 131 -20.85 10.29 16.15
C VAL A 131 -20.21 9.09 15.46
N ALA A 132 -20.53 8.84 14.19
CA ALA A 132 -19.94 7.75 13.43
C ALA A 132 -18.42 7.88 13.33
N LEU A 133 -17.91 9.09 13.08
CA LEU A 133 -16.47 9.38 13.06
C LEU A 133 -15.82 9.22 14.44
N GLY A 134 -16.50 9.63 15.51
CA GLY A 134 -16.02 9.45 16.90
C GLY A 134 -15.90 7.98 17.30
N VAL A 135 -16.94 7.17 17.02
CA VAL A 135 -16.94 5.72 17.29
C VAL A 135 -15.90 5.01 16.43
N ALA A 136 -15.74 5.42 15.16
CA ALA A 136 -14.70 4.92 14.27
C ALA A 136 -13.30 5.12 14.86
N GLY A 137 -13.00 6.34 15.32
CA GLY A 137 -11.73 6.66 15.96
C GLY A 137 -11.48 5.83 17.21
N ALA A 138 -12.49 5.65 18.07
CA ALA A 138 -12.38 4.86 19.29
C ALA A 138 -12.14 3.36 19.02
N VAL A 139 -12.87 2.77 18.05
CA VAL A 139 -12.70 1.35 17.68
C VAL A 139 -11.34 1.11 17.03
N ALA A 140 -10.89 2.01 16.15
CA ALA A 140 -9.56 1.93 15.55
C ALA A 140 -8.45 2.02 16.61
N ALA A 141 -8.58 2.94 17.58
CA ALA A 141 -7.66 3.07 18.70
C ALA A 141 -7.66 1.82 19.61
N TRP A 142 -8.80 1.17 19.81
CA TRP A 142 -8.91 -0.05 20.60
C TRP A 142 -8.29 -1.26 19.88
N ARG A 143 -8.58 -1.46 18.59
CA ARG A 143 -8.02 -2.57 17.80
C ARG A 143 -6.52 -2.42 17.54
N GLY A 144 -6.01 -1.18 17.43
CA GLY A 144 -4.58 -0.92 17.29
C GLY A 144 -3.73 -1.36 18.49
N ARG A 145 -4.35 -1.62 19.66
CA ARG A 145 -3.62 -2.00 20.89
C ARG A 145 -3.38 -3.50 21.06
N ALA A 146 -3.91 -4.37 20.21
CA ALA A 146 -3.87 -5.82 20.41
C ALA A 146 -3.33 -6.58 19.19
N ALA A 147 -2.09 -6.29 18.79
CA ALA A 147 -1.29 -7.34 18.14
C ALA A 147 -0.68 -8.19 19.28
N PRO A 148 -0.98 -9.49 19.38
CA PRO A 148 -0.42 -10.32 20.45
C PRO A 148 1.10 -10.29 20.36
N ALA A 149 1.75 -9.86 21.45
CA ALA A 149 3.20 -9.75 21.55
C ALA A 149 3.94 -11.12 21.43
N GLY A 150 3.21 -12.23 21.47
CA GLY A 150 3.74 -13.58 21.65
C GLY A 150 4.45 -14.24 20.46
N ASP A 151 4.64 -13.55 19.32
CA ASP A 151 5.40 -14.12 18.17
C ASP A 151 6.67 -13.32 17.82
N ARG A 152 7.00 -12.29 18.62
CA ARG A 152 8.21 -11.49 18.39
C ARG A 152 9.50 -12.22 18.76
N GLU A 153 9.50 -12.97 19.86
CA GLU A 153 10.71 -13.67 20.32
C GLU A 153 11.18 -14.76 19.34
N GLY A 154 10.25 -15.58 18.83
CA GLY A 154 10.59 -16.60 17.83
C GLY A 154 11.06 -16.02 16.50
N PHE A 155 10.50 -14.88 16.09
CA PHE A 155 10.94 -14.17 14.88
C PHE A 155 12.30 -13.50 15.06
N ALA A 156 12.56 -12.90 16.23
CA ALA A 156 13.85 -12.31 16.55
C ALA A 156 14.96 -13.38 16.53
N GLN A 157 14.71 -14.56 17.09
CA GLN A 157 15.66 -15.68 17.02
C GLN A 157 15.98 -16.08 15.57
N TYR A 158 14.96 -16.23 14.72
CA TYR A 158 15.17 -16.49 13.29
C TYR A 158 16.06 -15.42 12.64
N VAL A 159 15.78 -14.14 12.91
CA VAL A 159 16.55 -13.01 12.38
C VAL A 159 18.01 -13.07 12.83
N TYR A 160 18.27 -13.43 14.10
CA TYR A 160 19.63 -13.63 14.61
C TYR A 160 20.35 -14.80 13.94
N ASP A 161 19.65 -15.91 13.72
CA ASP A 161 20.22 -17.11 13.09
C ASP A 161 20.59 -16.86 11.62
N VAL A 162 19.77 -16.11 10.87
CA VAL A 162 20.08 -15.74 9.47
C VAL A 162 21.24 -14.77 9.41
N ASP A 163 21.25 -13.72 10.25
CA ASP A 163 22.34 -12.73 10.31
C ASP A 163 23.71 -13.40 10.50
N ALA A 164 23.80 -14.36 11.41
CA ALA A 164 25.04 -15.09 11.69
C ALA A 164 25.56 -15.91 10.49
N GLY A 165 24.70 -16.25 9.53
CA GLY A 165 25.01 -17.14 8.41
C GLY A 165 25.35 -16.43 7.09
N VAL A 166 25.19 -15.11 6.98
CA VAL A 166 25.33 -14.39 5.71
C VAL A 166 26.75 -13.83 5.56
N PRO A 167 27.55 -14.31 4.60
CA PRO A 167 28.86 -13.72 4.34
C PRO A 167 28.69 -12.31 3.75
N LEU A 168 29.19 -11.30 4.47
CA LEU A 168 29.24 -9.92 3.99
C LEU A 168 30.50 -9.73 3.15
N ALA A 169 30.33 -9.30 1.89
CA ALA A 169 31.44 -8.94 1.03
C ALA A 169 31.72 -7.43 1.20
N PRO A 170 32.86 -7.02 1.80
CA PRO A 170 33.11 -5.61 2.09
C PRO A 170 33.02 -4.76 0.83
N ALA A 171 32.20 -3.71 0.87
CA ALA A 171 32.09 -2.76 -0.23
C ALA A 171 33.24 -1.74 -0.14
N PRO A 172 33.75 -1.25 -1.29
CA PRO A 172 34.63 -0.10 -1.30
C PRO A 172 33.91 1.10 -0.68
N GLY A 173 34.60 1.84 0.18
CA GLY A 173 34.11 3.11 0.71
C GLY A 173 34.01 4.13 -0.44
N CYS A 174 32.85 4.21 -1.07
CA CYS A 174 32.60 5.18 -2.14
C CYS A 174 32.00 6.46 -1.56
N ALA A 175 32.48 7.61 -2.03
CA ALA A 175 31.85 8.89 -1.75
C ALA A 175 30.49 8.97 -2.46
N PRO A 176 29.50 9.70 -1.90
CA PRO A 176 28.19 9.92 -2.51
C PRO A 176 28.26 10.93 -3.67
N GLU A 177 29.21 10.75 -4.58
CA GLU A 177 29.46 11.62 -5.73
C GLU A 177 29.38 10.82 -7.03
N VAL A 178 28.81 11.42 -8.07
CA VAL A 178 28.69 10.80 -9.39
C VAL A 178 30.03 10.86 -10.11
N ALA A 179 30.59 9.69 -10.45
CA ALA A 179 31.78 9.58 -11.30
C ALA A 179 31.41 9.56 -12.79
N SER A 180 30.40 8.77 -13.16
CA SER A 180 29.93 8.68 -14.54
C SER A 180 28.48 8.19 -14.62
N THR A 181 27.85 8.38 -15.79
CA THR A 181 26.46 7.98 -16.02
C THR A 181 26.33 7.33 -17.39
N GLU A 182 25.58 6.24 -17.48
CA GLU A 182 25.39 5.45 -18.70
C GLU A 182 23.91 5.05 -18.85
N GLY A 183 23.33 5.23 -20.04
CA GLY A 183 21.95 4.83 -20.31
C GLY A 183 21.86 3.33 -20.63
N LEU A 184 21.06 2.58 -19.87
CA LEU A 184 20.91 1.13 -20.04
C LEU A 184 19.65 0.72 -20.82
N GLY A 185 18.80 1.68 -21.21
CA GLY A 185 17.54 1.46 -21.95
C GLY A 185 16.30 1.87 -21.17
N ALA A 186 15.14 1.30 -21.52
CA ALA A 186 13.86 1.56 -20.85
C ALA A 186 13.55 0.49 -19.79
N GLY A 187 12.94 0.90 -18.67
CA GLY A 187 12.52 -0.03 -17.62
C GLY A 187 12.29 0.64 -16.26
N ALA A 188 11.77 -0.15 -15.32
CA ALA A 188 11.47 0.22 -13.94
C ALA A 188 11.86 -0.91 -12.97
N ASN A 189 11.85 -0.57 -11.67
CA ASN A 189 12.10 -1.50 -10.56
C ASN A 189 13.35 -2.40 -10.75
N PRO A 190 14.53 -1.83 -11.02
CA PRO A 190 15.77 -2.59 -11.12
C PRO A 190 16.06 -3.37 -9.83
N ALA A 191 16.71 -4.51 -9.97
CA ALA A 191 17.27 -5.32 -8.90
C ALA A 191 18.49 -6.10 -9.42
N PHE A 192 19.60 -6.06 -8.69
CA PHE A 192 20.77 -6.87 -9.02
C PHE A 192 20.67 -8.26 -8.37
N GLY A 193 21.05 -9.28 -9.13
CA GLY A 193 21.40 -10.59 -8.57
C GLY A 193 22.82 -10.58 -8.01
N ALA A 194 23.15 -11.57 -7.18
CA ALA A 194 24.52 -11.77 -6.69
C ALA A 194 25.53 -12.06 -7.82
N ASP A 195 25.05 -12.49 -8.99
CA ASP A 195 25.84 -12.67 -10.21
C ASP A 195 26.15 -11.34 -10.94
N GLY A 196 25.66 -10.21 -10.44
CA GLY A 196 25.84 -8.88 -11.04
C GLY A 196 24.90 -8.58 -12.20
N VAL A 197 23.97 -9.49 -12.48
CA VAL A 197 22.97 -9.32 -13.53
C VAL A 197 21.84 -8.42 -13.04
N LEU A 198 21.44 -7.49 -13.89
CA LEU A 198 20.33 -6.59 -13.65
C LEU A 198 19.00 -7.20 -14.09
N TRP A 199 18.06 -7.31 -13.17
CA TRP A 199 16.66 -7.62 -13.43
C TRP A 199 15.82 -6.35 -13.34
N TYR A 200 14.84 -6.19 -14.22
CA TYR A 200 13.93 -5.04 -14.23
C TYR A 200 12.63 -5.39 -14.95
N ASP A 201 11.60 -4.56 -14.82
CA ASP A 201 10.40 -4.68 -15.66
C ASP A 201 10.30 -3.56 -16.70
N ALA A 202 9.83 -3.89 -17.89
CA ALA A 202 9.61 -2.94 -18.99
C ALA A 202 8.38 -3.35 -19.80
N ALA A 203 7.88 -2.46 -20.65
CA ALA A 203 6.83 -2.82 -21.59
C ALA A 203 7.39 -3.74 -22.68
N ALA A 204 6.71 -4.86 -22.94
CA ALA A 204 6.96 -5.73 -24.07
C ALA A 204 6.27 -5.18 -25.34
N GLU A 205 6.49 -5.85 -26.48
CA GLU A 205 5.92 -5.47 -27.78
C GLU A 205 4.38 -5.43 -27.77
N ASP A 206 3.76 -6.31 -26.98
CA ASP A 206 2.31 -6.36 -26.79
C ASP A 206 1.77 -5.32 -25.77
N GLY A 207 2.64 -4.46 -25.25
CA GLY A 207 2.30 -3.42 -24.28
C GLY A 207 2.17 -3.91 -22.83
N ARG A 208 2.18 -5.23 -22.56
CA ARG A 208 2.20 -5.76 -21.19
C ARG A 208 3.54 -5.48 -20.54
N ARG A 209 3.55 -5.29 -19.22
CA ARG A 209 4.82 -5.26 -18.48
C ARG A 209 5.38 -6.65 -18.32
N GLN A 210 6.65 -6.82 -18.65
CA GLN A 210 7.37 -8.07 -18.50
C GLN A 210 8.69 -7.87 -17.79
N VAL A 211 9.20 -8.94 -17.19
CA VAL A 211 10.51 -9.02 -16.54
C VAL A 211 11.58 -9.28 -17.59
N HIS A 212 12.62 -8.45 -17.56
CA HIS A 212 13.80 -8.55 -18.38
C HIS A 212 15.04 -8.77 -17.53
N ARG A 213 16.05 -9.36 -18.17
CA ARG A 213 17.40 -9.56 -17.65
C ARG A 213 18.37 -8.81 -18.55
N LEU A 214 19.31 -8.08 -17.96
CA LEU A 214 20.42 -7.41 -18.63
C LEU A 214 21.73 -7.79 -17.95
N ASP A 215 22.68 -8.31 -18.71
CA ASP A 215 24.07 -8.38 -18.27
C ASP A 215 24.73 -7.01 -18.56
N PRO A 216 25.06 -6.20 -17.54
CA PRO A 216 25.65 -4.89 -17.75
C PRO A 216 27.08 -4.94 -18.30
N ARG A 217 27.76 -6.10 -18.28
CA ARG A 217 29.12 -6.26 -18.81
C ARG A 217 29.12 -6.49 -20.32
N THR A 218 28.16 -7.28 -20.81
CA THR A 218 28.05 -7.62 -22.24
C THR A 218 27.02 -6.76 -22.98
N GLY A 219 26.11 -6.11 -22.24
CA GLY A 219 24.94 -5.43 -22.79
C GLY A 219 23.84 -6.39 -23.26
N GLU A 220 24.01 -7.70 -23.08
CA GLU A 220 23.03 -8.70 -23.52
C GLU A 220 21.72 -8.53 -22.74
N ARG A 221 20.63 -8.30 -23.47
CA ARG A 221 19.29 -8.15 -22.93
C ARG A 221 18.39 -9.28 -23.39
N ARG A 222 17.66 -9.87 -22.45
CA ARG A 222 16.65 -10.89 -22.74
C ARG A 222 15.34 -10.60 -22.01
N CYS A 223 14.22 -10.72 -22.71
CA CYS A 223 12.92 -10.80 -22.05
C CYS A 223 12.78 -12.18 -21.41
N TRP A 224 12.58 -12.22 -20.10
CA TRP A 224 12.51 -13.48 -19.35
C TRP A 224 11.07 -13.97 -19.19
N SER A 225 10.11 -13.08 -18.94
CA SER A 225 8.70 -13.45 -18.75
C SER A 225 7.78 -13.16 -19.94
N CYS A 226 8.29 -12.92 -21.15
CA CYS A 226 7.43 -12.54 -22.29
C CYS A 226 6.38 -13.61 -22.65
N ASP A 227 6.71 -14.89 -22.43
CA ASP A 227 5.80 -16.02 -22.66
C ASP A 227 4.83 -16.27 -21.48
N GLU A 228 4.95 -15.49 -20.41
CA GLU A 228 4.09 -15.58 -19.24
C GLU A 228 2.89 -14.62 -19.35
N PRO A 229 1.68 -15.02 -18.94
CA PRO A 229 0.51 -14.14 -18.97
C PRO A 229 0.60 -12.99 -17.94
N GLY A 230 -0.29 -12.00 -18.10
CA GLY A 230 -0.39 -10.83 -17.21
C GLY A 230 0.75 -9.83 -17.35
N ASN A 231 0.74 -8.83 -16.47
CA ASN A 231 1.79 -7.86 -16.25
C ASN A 231 2.73 -8.38 -15.16
N ASN A 232 3.96 -8.75 -15.51
CA ASN A 232 4.96 -9.24 -14.59
C ASN A 232 5.93 -8.10 -14.21
N ARG A 233 6.05 -7.78 -12.92
CA ARG A 233 6.70 -6.55 -12.42
C ARG A 233 7.58 -6.79 -11.20
N ARG A 234 8.48 -5.84 -10.92
CA ARG A 234 9.32 -5.80 -9.71
C ARG A 234 10.06 -7.10 -9.43
N PRO A 235 10.90 -7.55 -10.35
CA PRO A 235 11.68 -8.76 -10.13
C PRO A 235 12.64 -8.58 -8.94
N ARG A 236 12.70 -9.60 -8.10
CA ARG A 236 13.66 -9.75 -7.01
C ARG A 236 14.39 -11.08 -7.16
N PRO A 237 15.65 -11.08 -7.65
CA PRO A 237 16.43 -12.30 -7.72
C PRO A 237 16.69 -12.87 -6.32
N THR A 238 16.74 -14.19 -6.23
CA THR A 238 17.20 -14.88 -5.02
C THR A 238 18.68 -14.58 -4.76
N PRO A 239 19.15 -14.61 -3.50
CA PRO A 239 20.56 -14.39 -3.17
C PRO A 239 21.52 -15.34 -3.90
N ASP A 240 21.09 -16.57 -4.22
CA ASP A 240 21.87 -17.54 -4.99
C ASP A 240 21.78 -17.37 -6.52
N ALA A 241 21.07 -16.34 -6.99
CA ALA A 241 20.78 -16.04 -8.40
C ALA A 241 20.19 -17.23 -9.18
N ARG A 242 19.52 -18.17 -8.51
CA ARG A 242 18.89 -19.35 -9.15
C ARG A 242 17.41 -19.17 -9.42
N ALA A 243 16.78 -18.17 -8.82
CA ALA A 243 15.38 -17.87 -9.05
C ALA A 243 15.10 -16.37 -8.94
N ILE A 244 13.87 -15.99 -9.27
CA ILE A 244 13.33 -14.66 -9.06
C ILE A 244 11.94 -14.76 -8.42
N VAL A 245 11.62 -13.78 -7.59
CA VAL A 245 10.26 -13.47 -7.17
C VAL A 245 9.79 -12.25 -7.94
N PHE A 246 8.54 -12.22 -8.39
CA PHE A 246 7.96 -11.06 -9.07
C PHE A 246 6.45 -10.98 -8.81
N GLU A 247 5.87 -9.82 -9.10
CA GLU A 247 4.43 -9.58 -8.98
C GLU A 247 3.73 -9.80 -10.32
N THR A 248 2.53 -10.37 -10.30
CA THR A 248 1.70 -10.52 -11.51
C THR A 248 0.22 -10.28 -11.23
N ASP A 249 -0.48 -9.70 -12.20
CA ASP A 249 -1.93 -9.48 -12.17
C ASP A 249 -2.70 -10.49 -13.04
N ARG A 250 -2.07 -11.58 -13.49
CA ARG A 250 -2.69 -12.57 -14.38
C ARG A 250 -3.93 -13.26 -13.81
N HIS A 251 -4.09 -13.21 -12.49
CA HIS A 251 -5.22 -13.79 -11.76
C HIS A 251 -6.25 -12.73 -11.35
N ALA A 252 -6.00 -11.46 -11.67
CA ALA A 252 -6.95 -10.37 -11.44
C ALA A 252 -8.25 -10.63 -12.23
N THR A 253 -9.36 -10.31 -11.59
CA THR A 253 -10.69 -10.45 -12.17
C THR A 253 -11.37 -9.10 -12.26
N ALA A 254 -12.49 -9.01 -12.99
CA ALA A 254 -13.29 -7.78 -12.99
C ALA A 254 -13.77 -7.35 -11.58
N ARG A 255 -13.90 -8.31 -10.64
CA ARG A 255 -14.27 -8.05 -9.24
C ARG A 255 -13.10 -7.65 -8.35
N ALA A 256 -11.89 -8.07 -8.72
CA ALA A 256 -10.65 -7.76 -8.03
C ALA A 256 -9.59 -7.32 -9.07
N PRO A 257 -9.73 -6.11 -9.66
CA PRO A 257 -8.85 -5.66 -10.74
C PRO A 257 -7.44 -5.28 -10.25
N ILE A 258 -7.24 -5.26 -8.94
CA ILE A 258 -5.97 -4.95 -8.27
C ILE A 258 -5.41 -6.17 -7.53
N ASP A 259 -5.83 -7.38 -7.92
CA ASP A 259 -5.31 -8.64 -7.35
C ASP A 259 -3.91 -8.91 -7.93
N TRP A 260 -2.90 -8.42 -7.21
CA TRP A 260 -1.50 -8.72 -7.48
C TRP A 260 -1.08 -9.89 -6.62
N GLU A 261 -0.35 -10.82 -7.22
CA GLU A 261 0.13 -12.00 -6.53
C GLU A 261 1.63 -12.16 -6.72
N LEU A 262 2.27 -12.75 -5.73
CA LEU A 262 3.69 -13.06 -5.81
C LEU A 262 3.89 -14.39 -6.49
N HIS A 263 4.78 -14.41 -7.47
CA HIS A 263 5.18 -15.59 -8.20
C HIS A 263 6.67 -15.85 -8.01
N PHE A 264 7.05 -17.12 -8.02
CA PHE A 264 8.43 -17.60 -7.96
C PHE A 264 8.76 -18.34 -9.24
N ALA A 265 9.94 -18.09 -9.80
CA ALA A 265 10.39 -18.83 -10.97
C ALA A 265 11.89 -19.11 -10.96
N ASN A 266 12.24 -20.29 -11.43
CA ASN A 266 13.63 -20.69 -11.61
C ASN A 266 14.21 -19.98 -12.84
N VAL A 267 15.41 -19.42 -12.72
CA VAL A 267 16.09 -18.73 -13.84
C VAL A 267 17.11 -19.61 -14.55
N ARG A 268 17.42 -20.81 -14.02
CA ARG A 268 18.31 -21.77 -14.67
C ARG A 268 17.55 -22.65 -15.66
N GLY A 269 18.00 -22.65 -16.90
CA GLY A 269 17.49 -23.54 -17.95
C GLY A 269 16.31 -22.95 -18.74
N ARG A 270 15.52 -23.84 -19.36
CA ARG A 270 14.29 -23.45 -20.07
C ARG A 270 13.34 -22.81 -19.06
N ALA A 271 12.73 -21.67 -19.43
CA ALA A 271 11.74 -20.99 -18.61
C ALA A 271 10.60 -21.99 -18.28
N LEU A 272 10.61 -22.51 -17.05
CA LEU A 272 9.47 -23.23 -16.51
C LEU A 272 8.42 -22.20 -16.12
N PRO A 273 7.13 -22.55 -16.20
CA PRO A 273 6.07 -21.67 -15.72
C PRO A 273 6.34 -21.23 -14.29
N SER A 274 6.18 -19.93 -14.05
CA SER A 274 6.24 -19.37 -12.71
C SER A 274 5.18 -20.01 -11.81
N ARG A 275 5.50 -20.12 -10.52
CA ARG A 275 4.63 -20.71 -9.50
C ARG A 275 4.07 -19.61 -8.63
N ARG A 276 2.75 -19.60 -8.46
CA ARG A 276 2.05 -18.70 -7.55
C ARG A 276 2.44 -19.03 -6.10
N LEU A 277 2.86 -18.01 -5.35
CA LEU A 277 3.21 -18.10 -3.94
C LEU A 277 2.08 -17.65 -3.02
N THR A 278 1.40 -16.57 -3.38
CA THR A 278 0.30 -16.01 -2.58
C THR A 278 -1.04 -16.23 -3.26
N VAL A 279 -2.05 -16.59 -2.46
CA VAL A 279 -3.40 -16.96 -2.94
C VAL A 279 -4.53 -16.24 -2.21
N ASP A 280 -4.19 -15.45 -1.18
CA ASP A 280 -5.17 -14.70 -0.40
C ASP A 280 -5.77 -13.59 -1.27
N PRO A 281 -7.06 -13.26 -1.11
CA PRO A 281 -7.68 -12.18 -1.87
C PRO A 281 -7.09 -10.82 -1.49
N GLY A 282 -6.75 -10.03 -2.51
CA GLY A 282 -6.26 -8.66 -2.39
C GLY A 282 -4.78 -8.52 -2.78
N PRO A 283 -4.28 -7.28 -2.94
CA PRO A 283 -2.95 -7.07 -3.49
C PRO A 283 -1.84 -7.55 -2.57
N ASP A 284 -1.11 -8.57 -3.00
CA ASP A 284 0.20 -8.94 -2.48
C ASP A 284 1.29 -8.41 -3.42
N ALA A 285 2.04 -7.43 -2.93
CA ALA A 285 3.00 -6.67 -3.72
C ALA A 285 4.29 -6.40 -2.95
N PHE A 286 5.30 -5.90 -3.65
CA PHE A 286 6.63 -5.57 -3.15
C PHE A 286 7.29 -6.75 -2.43
N GLY A 287 7.21 -7.95 -3.02
CA GLY A 287 7.90 -9.12 -2.48
C GLY A 287 9.40 -8.87 -2.40
N ALA A 288 10.05 -9.25 -1.31
CA ALA A 288 11.50 -9.23 -1.13
C ALA A 288 11.93 -10.44 -0.29
N LEU A 289 13.05 -11.06 -0.65
CA LEU A 289 13.61 -12.16 0.11
C LEU A 289 14.62 -11.65 1.13
N ASP A 290 14.75 -12.37 2.23
CA ASP A 290 15.88 -12.20 3.12
C ASP A 290 17.19 -12.59 2.42
N PRO A 291 18.35 -12.17 2.96
CA PRO A 291 19.65 -12.48 2.37
C PRO A 291 19.97 -13.99 2.32
N GLY A 292 19.31 -14.81 3.14
CA GLY A 292 19.38 -16.27 3.09
C GLY A 292 18.48 -16.91 2.01
N GLY A 293 17.52 -16.16 1.45
CA GLY A 293 16.55 -16.67 0.47
C GLY A 293 15.49 -17.61 1.04
N GLN A 294 15.35 -17.66 2.36
CA GLN A 294 14.43 -18.56 3.07
C GLN A 294 13.16 -17.86 3.55
N LEU A 295 13.21 -16.56 3.79
CA LEU A 295 12.07 -15.77 4.28
C LEU A 295 11.64 -14.77 3.21
N LEU A 296 10.35 -14.77 2.88
CA LEU A 296 9.75 -13.77 2.01
C LEU A 296 9.05 -12.72 2.88
N VAL A 297 9.28 -11.44 2.60
CA VAL A 297 8.43 -10.33 3.08
C VAL A 297 7.71 -9.67 1.92
N TRP A 298 6.51 -9.16 2.17
CA TRP A 298 5.73 -8.44 1.17
C TRP A 298 4.71 -7.50 1.79
N SER A 299 4.23 -6.56 1.00
CA SER A 299 3.02 -5.77 1.29
C SER A 299 1.80 -6.62 1.01
N SER A 300 0.98 -6.91 2.01
CA SER A 300 -0.27 -7.63 1.85
C SER A 300 -1.45 -6.72 2.13
N GLY A 301 -2.36 -6.61 1.16
CA GLY A 301 -3.59 -5.85 1.25
C GLY A 301 -4.81 -6.76 1.39
N ALA A 302 -5.28 -7.02 2.61
CA ALA A 302 -6.47 -7.83 2.85
C ALA A 302 -7.54 -7.02 3.60
N GLY A 303 -8.79 -7.08 3.12
CA GLY A 303 -9.94 -6.44 3.78
C GLY A 303 -9.81 -4.91 3.93
N GLY A 304 -9.17 -4.24 2.98
CA GLY A 304 -8.93 -2.78 3.04
C GLY A 304 -7.80 -2.37 3.99
N THR A 305 -7.08 -3.33 4.58
CA THR A 305 -5.92 -3.07 5.42
C THR A 305 -4.64 -3.53 4.74
N TYR A 306 -3.56 -2.78 4.90
CA TYR A 306 -2.23 -3.16 4.46
C TYR A 306 -1.35 -3.52 5.65
N ALA A 307 -0.46 -4.47 5.42
CA ALA A 307 0.58 -4.85 6.37
C ALA A 307 1.83 -5.33 5.62
N VAL A 308 2.99 -5.25 6.25
CA VAL A 308 4.13 -6.06 5.82
C VAL A 308 3.98 -7.43 6.45
N ALA A 309 3.73 -8.41 5.61
CA ALA A 309 3.63 -9.81 5.98
C ALA A 309 4.94 -10.53 5.68
N THR A 310 5.12 -11.68 6.34
CA THR A 310 6.26 -12.57 6.11
C THR A 310 5.87 -14.04 6.22
N ALA A 311 6.61 -14.90 5.53
CA ALA A 311 6.50 -16.35 5.60
C ALA A 311 7.77 -17.02 5.06
N ASN A 312 8.17 -18.14 5.67
CA ASN A 312 9.25 -18.97 5.14
C ASN A 312 8.83 -19.63 3.82
N LEU A 313 9.76 -19.69 2.88
CA LEU A 313 9.70 -20.51 1.68
C LEU A 313 10.13 -21.93 2.04
N ALA A 314 9.18 -22.87 2.02
CA ALA A 314 9.43 -24.27 2.26
C ALA A 314 9.34 -25.06 0.95
N ARG A 315 10.24 -26.04 0.77
CA ARG A 315 10.12 -27.05 -0.29
C ARG A 315 9.36 -28.25 0.27
N GLY A 316 8.20 -28.55 -0.28
CA GLY A 316 7.40 -29.73 0.02
C GLY A 316 7.28 -30.67 -1.19
N HIS A 317 6.57 -31.79 -1.01
CA HIS A 317 6.33 -32.79 -2.07
C HIS A 317 5.57 -32.21 -3.29
N GLY A 318 4.86 -31.09 -3.13
CA GLY A 318 4.18 -30.35 -4.21
C GLY A 318 4.99 -29.18 -4.79
N GLY A 319 6.23 -28.94 -4.31
CA GLY A 319 7.05 -27.80 -4.71
C GLY A 319 7.23 -26.74 -3.63
N LEU A 320 7.41 -25.49 -4.07
CA LEU A 320 7.64 -24.35 -3.18
C LEU A 320 6.30 -23.87 -2.61
N VAL A 321 6.19 -23.77 -1.29
CA VAL A 321 5.01 -23.28 -0.58
C VAL A 321 5.43 -22.25 0.46
N LEU A 322 4.55 -21.30 0.76
CA LEU A 322 4.71 -20.41 1.91
C LEU A 322 4.25 -21.13 3.18
N SER A 323 5.05 -21.01 4.23
CA SER A 323 4.64 -21.38 5.59
C SER A 323 3.56 -20.41 6.11
N ARG A 324 3.22 -20.54 7.39
CA ARG A 324 2.22 -19.67 8.02
C ARG A 324 2.64 -18.20 7.91
N ARG A 325 1.79 -17.42 7.23
CA ARG A 325 1.87 -15.96 7.13
C ARG A 325 1.85 -15.32 8.52
N ARG A 326 2.77 -14.38 8.74
CA ARG A 326 2.89 -13.53 9.94
C ARG A 326 2.88 -12.06 9.53
N VAL A 327 2.37 -11.18 10.38
CA VAL A 327 2.44 -9.72 10.16
C VAL A 327 3.56 -9.15 11.01
N ILE A 328 4.54 -8.50 10.37
CA ILE A 328 5.69 -7.90 11.06
C ILE A 328 5.58 -6.38 11.19
N VAL A 329 4.88 -5.72 10.26
CA VAL A 329 4.62 -4.27 10.33
C VAL A 329 3.16 -3.98 9.97
N PRO A 330 2.31 -3.60 10.93
CA PRO A 330 0.93 -3.22 10.63
C PRO A 330 0.89 -1.85 9.92
N GLY A 331 0.08 -1.74 8.86
CA GLY A 331 -0.21 -0.47 8.16
C GLY A 331 -1.62 0.06 8.41
N GLY A 332 -2.56 -0.81 8.80
CA GLY A 332 -3.97 -0.45 8.93
C GLY A 332 -4.53 0.00 7.59
N ALA A 333 -5.29 1.10 7.55
CA ALA A 333 -5.77 1.67 6.29
C ALA A 333 -4.67 2.36 5.46
N SER A 334 -3.49 2.61 6.03
CA SER A 334 -2.35 3.19 5.31
C SER A 334 -1.59 2.10 4.57
N TRP A 335 -1.21 2.38 3.34
CA TRP A 335 -0.36 1.50 2.56
C TRP A 335 1.03 1.39 3.21
N VAL A 336 1.53 0.16 3.34
CA VAL A 336 2.87 -0.13 3.85
C VAL A 336 3.51 -1.21 3.00
N ALA A 337 4.78 -1.04 2.65
CA ALA A 337 5.51 -2.04 1.87
C ALA A 337 6.99 -2.12 2.27
N PRO A 338 7.60 -3.30 2.18
CA PRO A 338 9.05 -3.41 2.24
C PRO A 338 9.65 -2.90 0.92
N LEU A 339 10.70 -2.09 1.01
CA LEU A 339 11.46 -1.60 -0.13
C LEU A 339 12.74 -2.40 -0.35
N ALA A 340 13.48 -2.68 0.72
CA ALA A 340 14.75 -3.38 0.68
C ALA A 340 15.06 -4.06 2.01
N TRP A 341 15.73 -5.21 1.93
CA TRP A 341 16.31 -5.92 3.07
C TRP A 341 17.83 -5.69 3.08
N ALA A 342 18.39 -5.37 4.24
CA ALA A 342 19.83 -5.34 4.40
C ALA A 342 20.42 -6.76 4.43
N PRO A 343 21.65 -6.96 3.94
CA PRO A 343 22.37 -8.23 4.00
C PRO A 343 22.53 -8.83 5.41
N ASP A 344 22.43 -8.01 6.45
CA ASP A 344 22.44 -8.45 7.86
C ASP A 344 21.18 -9.25 8.26
N ALA A 345 20.18 -9.37 7.38
CA ALA A 345 18.86 -9.95 7.67
C ALA A 345 18.07 -9.28 8.81
N ARG A 346 18.63 -8.29 9.51
CA ARG A 346 18.03 -7.57 10.63
C ARG A 346 17.33 -6.30 10.20
N THR A 347 17.90 -5.57 9.25
CA THR A 347 17.40 -4.25 8.88
C THR A 347 16.47 -4.34 7.67
N LEU A 348 15.22 -3.93 7.83
CA LEU A 348 14.24 -3.82 6.75
C LEU A 348 13.89 -2.34 6.51
N VAL A 349 14.05 -1.87 5.28
CA VAL A 349 13.51 -0.55 4.89
C VAL A 349 12.06 -0.74 4.48
N VAL A 350 11.15 -0.13 5.22
CA VAL A 350 9.73 -0.07 4.88
C VAL A 350 9.33 1.35 4.52
N VAL A 351 8.39 1.45 3.60
CA VAL A 351 7.71 2.70 3.29
C VAL A 351 6.30 2.65 3.86
N ARG A 352 5.88 3.71 4.54
CA ARG A 352 4.50 3.93 4.95
C ARG A 352 3.98 5.14 4.20
N GLY A 353 2.80 5.00 3.60
CA GLY A 353 2.16 6.08 2.88
C GLY A 353 0.65 5.98 2.95
N HIS A 354 0.00 7.11 3.10
CA HIS A 354 -1.40 7.22 2.71
C HIS A 354 -1.44 7.51 1.21
N PRO A 355 -2.46 7.06 0.45
CA PRO A 355 -2.67 7.48 -0.94
C PRO A 355 -2.64 9.01 -1.16
N LEU A 356 -2.82 9.78 -0.08
CA LEU A 356 -2.89 11.24 -0.06
C LEU A 356 -1.71 11.90 0.67
N ALA A 357 -0.89 11.15 1.41
CA ALA A 357 0.22 11.69 2.18
C ALA A 357 1.57 11.39 1.52
N LEU A 358 2.61 12.10 1.94
CA LEU A 358 3.98 11.76 1.56
C LEU A 358 4.33 10.37 2.10
N GLN A 359 5.06 9.62 1.31
CA GLN A 359 5.59 8.31 1.70
C GLN A 359 6.87 8.52 2.52
N SER A 360 6.86 8.18 3.81
CA SER A 360 8.06 8.17 4.63
C SER A 360 8.69 6.78 4.63
N ALA A 361 10.02 6.73 4.49
CA ALA A 361 10.76 5.48 4.61
C ALA A 361 11.37 5.37 6.00
N ARG A 362 11.33 4.17 6.56
CA ARG A 362 11.91 3.84 7.85
C ARG A 362 12.77 2.59 7.73
N ALA A 363 13.97 2.63 8.32
CA ALA A 363 14.70 1.42 8.66
C ALA A 363 14.08 0.85 9.95
N ILE A 364 13.81 -0.44 9.94
CA ILE A 364 13.33 -1.18 11.10
C ILE A 364 14.33 -2.29 11.38
N ASP A 365 14.88 -2.30 12.58
CA ASP A 365 15.56 -3.48 13.11
C ASP A 365 14.49 -4.48 13.54
N LEU A 366 14.40 -5.59 12.82
CA LEU A 366 13.38 -6.61 13.00
C LEU A 366 13.52 -7.40 14.31
N ALA A 367 14.73 -7.44 14.89
CA ALA A 367 14.97 -8.14 16.14
C ALA A 367 14.62 -7.26 17.34
N SER A 368 15.09 -6.00 17.35
CA SER A 368 14.83 -5.08 18.48
C SER A 368 13.52 -4.29 18.37
N GLY A 369 12.94 -4.23 17.17
CA GLY A 369 11.82 -3.35 16.85
C GLY A 369 12.19 -1.87 16.76
N ARG A 370 13.48 -1.51 16.84
CA ARG A 370 13.94 -0.13 16.72
C ARG A 370 13.66 0.40 15.32
N GLU A 371 12.94 1.52 15.23
CA GLU A 371 12.67 2.21 13.97
C GLU A 371 13.52 3.49 13.85
N ARG A 372 13.93 3.83 12.62
CA ARG A 372 14.60 5.09 12.27
C ARG A 372 14.03 5.62 10.97
N GLU A 373 13.67 6.90 10.92
CA GLU A 373 13.25 7.54 9.67
C GLU A 373 14.46 7.81 8.76
N LEU A 374 14.36 7.44 7.48
CA LEU A 374 15.40 7.63 6.47
C LEU A 374 15.09 8.78 5.50
N SER A 375 13.83 9.20 5.43
CA SER A 375 13.37 10.31 4.61
C SER A 375 13.59 11.65 5.30
N GLU A 376 13.98 12.66 4.53
CA GLU A 376 13.80 14.05 4.96
C GLU A 376 12.31 14.39 5.04
N PRO A 377 11.92 15.29 5.96
CA PRO A 377 10.60 15.90 5.93
C PRO A 377 10.29 16.46 4.53
N GLY A 378 9.19 16.03 3.92
CA GLY A 378 8.77 16.51 2.59
C GLY A 378 9.20 15.63 1.41
N ALA A 379 10.20 14.76 1.57
CA ALA A 379 10.64 13.86 0.51
C ALA A 379 9.81 12.57 0.49
N ARG A 380 9.44 12.10 -0.71
CA ARG A 380 8.86 10.75 -0.86
C ARG A 380 9.93 9.78 -1.31
N VAL A 381 10.06 8.65 -0.62
CA VAL A 381 10.98 7.58 -1.04
C VAL A 381 10.22 6.61 -1.94
N ALA A 382 10.69 6.46 -3.18
CA ALA A 382 10.09 5.57 -4.16
C ALA A 382 10.70 4.17 -4.13
N ALA A 383 11.98 4.07 -3.79
CA ALA A 383 12.69 2.80 -3.71
C ALA A 383 13.94 2.92 -2.82
N ALA A 384 14.37 1.77 -2.31
CA ALA A 384 15.60 1.60 -1.56
C ALA A 384 16.37 0.39 -2.08
N SER A 385 17.68 0.35 -1.88
CA SER A 385 18.53 -0.81 -2.13
C SER A 385 19.74 -0.75 -1.20
N PHE A 386 20.21 -1.89 -0.73
CA PHE A 386 21.44 -2.00 0.05
C PHE A 386 22.60 -2.49 -0.81
N SER A 387 23.80 -2.06 -0.44
CA SER A 387 25.07 -2.68 -0.81
C SER A 387 25.15 -4.09 -0.22
N ALA A 388 26.02 -4.95 -0.78
CA ALA A 388 26.11 -6.36 -0.40
C ALA A 388 26.69 -6.60 1.01
N ASP A 389 27.40 -5.64 1.60
CA ASP A 389 27.82 -5.66 3.01
C ASP A 389 26.82 -5.00 3.96
N GLY A 390 25.76 -4.36 3.43
CA GLY A 390 24.78 -3.62 4.23
C GLY A 390 25.29 -2.30 4.81
N SER A 391 26.54 -1.91 4.54
CA SER A 391 27.12 -0.67 5.07
C SER A 391 26.46 0.56 4.45
N THR A 392 26.03 0.44 3.19
CA THR A 392 25.45 1.51 2.38
C THR A 392 24.03 1.19 1.94
N VAL A 393 23.14 2.18 2.04
CA VAL A 393 21.79 2.20 1.46
C VAL A 393 21.67 3.32 0.43
N ALA A 394 21.07 3.01 -0.72
CA ALA A 394 20.67 3.98 -1.72
C ALA A 394 19.15 4.20 -1.65
N LEU A 395 18.72 5.46 -1.60
CA LEU A 395 17.31 5.86 -1.58
C LEU A 395 17.01 6.74 -2.79
N ALA A 396 16.06 6.32 -3.62
CA ALA A 396 15.55 7.14 -4.70
C ALA A 396 14.35 7.94 -4.21
N THR A 397 14.44 9.27 -4.29
CA THR A 397 13.47 10.17 -3.69
C THR A 397 12.83 11.11 -4.71
N THR A 398 11.65 11.63 -4.36
CA THR A 398 11.02 12.74 -5.08
C THR A 398 10.79 13.87 -4.11
N ARG A 399 10.98 15.10 -4.59
CA ARG A 399 10.57 16.31 -3.89
C ARG A 399 9.39 16.93 -4.63
N PRO A 400 8.31 17.32 -3.92
CA PRO A 400 7.24 18.10 -4.52
C PRO A 400 7.79 19.44 -5.05
N ALA A 401 7.30 19.91 -6.21
CA ALA A 401 7.82 21.10 -6.86
C ALA A 401 7.38 22.43 -6.23
N ALA A 402 6.40 22.42 -5.32
CA ALA A 402 5.93 23.61 -4.62
C ALA A 402 5.37 23.27 -3.24
N ALA A 403 5.61 24.16 -2.26
CA ALA A 403 5.02 24.08 -0.91
C ALA A 403 3.48 24.08 -0.92
N ALA A 404 2.85 24.64 -1.97
CA ALA A 404 1.40 24.61 -2.16
C ALA A 404 0.81 23.18 -2.28
N SER A 405 1.64 22.16 -2.58
CA SER A 405 1.22 20.76 -2.54
C SER A 405 1.12 20.15 -1.14
N ALA A 406 1.46 20.89 -0.09
CA ALA A 406 1.22 20.50 1.30
C ALA A 406 -0.24 20.74 1.75
N LEU A 407 -0.96 21.67 1.10
CA LEU A 407 -2.35 22.03 1.46
C LEU A 407 -3.40 20.93 1.19
N PRO A 408 -3.34 20.14 0.10
CA PRO A 408 -4.29 19.05 -0.14
C PRO A 408 -4.22 17.93 0.91
N GLY A 409 -3.09 17.76 1.59
CA GLY A 409 -2.95 16.82 2.70
C GLY A 409 -3.86 17.16 3.89
N ALA A 410 -4.22 18.44 4.05
CA ALA A 410 -5.10 18.93 5.12
C ALA A 410 -6.57 19.05 4.70
N LEU A 411 -6.89 19.17 3.41
CA LEU A 411 -8.24 19.51 2.91
C LEU A 411 -9.09 18.31 2.44
N GLY A 412 -8.67 17.08 2.75
CA GLY A 412 -9.51 15.88 2.61
C GLY A 412 -9.61 15.26 1.20
N PHE A 413 -10.08 14.01 1.16
CA PHE A 413 -10.09 13.09 0.01
C PHE A 413 -10.72 13.65 -1.28
N ALA A 414 -11.75 14.49 -1.18
CA ALA A 414 -12.49 14.99 -2.34
C ALA A 414 -11.64 15.92 -3.23
N VAL A 415 -10.84 16.81 -2.63
CA VAL A 415 -10.06 17.80 -3.38
C VAL A 415 -8.87 17.15 -4.10
N ALA A 416 -8.22 16.18 -3.48
CA ALA A 416 -7.07 15.49 -4.06
C ALA A 416 -7.43 14.67 -5.31
N ARG A 417 -8.61 14.03 -5.33
CA ARG A 417 -9.08 13.29 -6.50
C ARG A 417 -9.43 14.23 -7.66
N ILE A 418 -10.10 15.35 -7.37
CA ILE A 418 -10.40 16.40 -8.35
C ILE A 418 -9.10 16.98 -8.92
N ALA A 419 -8.11 17.29 -8.07
CA ALA A 419 -6.82 17.79 -8.52
C ALA A 419 -6.09 16.79 -9.43
N THR A 420 -6.15 15.49 -9.11
CA THR A 420 -5.54 14.44 -9.95
C THR A 420 -6.25 14.33 -11.30
N LEU A 421 -7.59 14.32 -11.32
CA LEU A 421 -8.39 14.26 -12.55
C LEU A 421 -8.23 15.52 -13.41
N ALA A 422 -8.03 16.68 -12.78
CA ALA A 422 -7.78 17.95 -13.47
C ALA A 422 -6.32 18.11 -13.95
N GLY A 423 -5.46 17.10 -13.77
CA GLY A 423 -4.04 17.21 -14.12
C GLY A 423 -3.26 18.20 -13.23
N LEU A 424 -3.86 18.65 -12.13
CA LEU A 424 -3.27 19.52 -11.10
C LEU A 424 -2.49 18.73 -10.05
N GLY A 425 -2.12 17.48 -10.35
CA GLY A 425 -1.28 16.67 -9.47
C GLY A 425 0.02 17.41 -9.13
N PRO A 426 0.61 17.17 -7.94
CA PRO A 426 1.83 17.83 -7.54
C PRO A 426 2.91 17.54 -8.60
N ARG A 427 3.34 18.59 -9.31
CA ARG A 427 4.53 18.51 -10.17
C ARG A 427 5.68 18.05 -9.28
N GLN A 428 6.42 17.04 -9.70
CA GLN A 428 7.59 16.55 -8.97
C GLN A 428 8.85 17.21 -9.55
N ARG A 429 9.77 17.63 -8.69
CA ARG A 429 11.04 18.31 -9.06
C ARG A 429 12.12 17.31 -9.53
N GLY A 430 11.72 16.27 -10.26
CA GLY A 430 12.61 15.21 -10.71
C GLY A 430 12.95 14.18 -9.63
N THR A 431 14.06 13.48 -9.86
CA THR A 431 14.60 12.42 -9.00
C THR A 431 15.72 12.96 -8.13
N GLY A 432 15.60 12.77 -6.82
CA GLY A 432 16.71 12.81 -5.88
C GLY A 432 17.28 11.41 -5.65
N LEU A 433 18.55 11.35 -5.28
CA LEU A 433 19.23 10.13 -4.86
C LEU A 433 19.99 10.42 -3.57
N ARG A 434 19.91 9.52 -2.61
CA ARG A 434 20.70 9.60 -1.37
C ARG A 434 21.46 8.30 -1.20
N VAL A 435 22.71 8.37 -0.78
CA VAL A 435 23.57 7.20 -0.59
C VAL A 435 24.38 7.39 0.69
N GLY A 436 24.36 6.43 1.59
CA GLY A 436 25.08 6.52 2.86
C GLY A 436 24.72 5.38 3.80
N THR A 437 25.10 5.47 5.06
CA THR A 437 24.80 4.40 6.03
C THR A 437 23.35 4.49 6.50
N PRO A 438 22.62 3.35 6.61
CA PRO A 438 21.20 3.34 6.98
C PRO A 438 20.93 3.87 8.39
N TRP A 439 21.95 3.88 9.25
CA TRP A 439 21.86 4.32 10.64
C TRP A 439 22.64 5.62 10.92
N ALA A 440 23.06 6.39 9.91
CA ALA A 440 23.60 7.73 10.11
C ALA A 440 22.51 8.79 10.29
N ASP A 441 22.84 9.86 11.03
CA ASP A 441 21.99 11.03 11.30
C ASP A 441 21.34 11.62 10.06
N ALA A 442 22.10 11.72 8.98
CA ALA A 442 21.57 12.04 7.66
C ALA A 442 22.24 11.18 6.59
N ILE A 443 21.45 10.76 5.61
CA ILE A 443 21.97 10.12 4.40
C ILE A 443 22.20 11.23 3.37
N PRO A 444 23.46 11.49 2.96
CA PRO A 444 23.77 12.61 2.07
C PRO A 444 23.10 12.43 0.70
N GLU A 445 22.72 13.56 0.10
CA GLU A 445 22.18 13.60 -1.26
C GLU A 445 23.31 13.53 -2.28
N VAL A 446 23.13 12.68 -3.28
CA VAL A 446 24.03 12.54 -4.43
C VAL A 446 23.60 13.54 -5.51
N PRO A 447 24.48 14.46 -5.93
CA PRO A 447 24.14 15.45 -6.96
C PRO A 447 24.03 14.79 -8.34
N LEU A 448 22.79 14.48 -8.76
CA LEU A 448 22.51 13.82 -10.04
C LEU A 448 22.57 14.75 -11.28
N GLY A 449 22.62 16.06 -11.09
CA GLY A 449 22.61 17.04 -12.19
C GLY A 449 21.47 16.80 -13.19
N ARG A 450 21.82 16.69 -14.49
CA ARG A 450 20.85 16.43 -15.58
C ARG A 450 20.16 15.06 -15.46
N VAL A 451 20.77 14.08 -14.80
CA VAL A 451 20.11 12.77 -14.57
C VAL A 451 18.90 12.95 -13.67
N GLY A 452 19.02 13.73 -12.60
CA GLY A 452 17.94 13.98 -11.65
C GLY A 452 16.75 14.71 -12.27
N ALA A 453 16.99 15.62 -13.21
CA ALA A 453 15.94 16.44 -13.83
C ALA A 453 15.01 15.68 -14.81
N TRP A 454 15.32 14.43 -15.17
CA TRP A 454 14.63 13.76 -16.28
C TRP A 454 13.21 13.29 -15.96
N GLY A 455 12.94 12.86 -14.73
CA GLY A 455 11.64 12.29 -14.33
C GLY A 455 11.60 11.91 -12.86
N ALA A 456 10.50 11.30 -12.43
CA ALA A 456 10.36 10.71 -11.10
C ALA A 456 11.12 9.37 -11.03
N PRO A 457 11.70 8.96 -9.90
CA PRO A 457 12.28 7.64 -9.73
C PRO A 457 11.20 6.57 -9.82
N ALA A 458 11.53 5.49 -10.52
CA ALA A 458 10.73 4.27 -10.64
C ALA A 458 11.46 3.05 -10.04
N GLY A 459 12.59 3.26 -9.36
CA GLY A 459 13.36 2.23 -8.69
C GLY A 459 14.84 2.55 -8.60
N VAL A 460 15.55 1.87 -7.69
CA VAL A 460 17.01 1.93 -7.56
C VAL A 460 17.54 0.56 -7.18
N ALA A 461 18.71 0.20 -7.70
CA ALA A 461 19.45 -1.01 -7.31
C ALA A 461 20.94 -0.70 -7.20
N LEU A 462 21.54 -0.90 -6.04
CA LEU A 462 22.99 -0.88 -5.88
C LEU A 462 23.59 -2.14 -6.48
N ALA A 463 24.67 -1.98 -7.24
CA ALA A 463 25.44 -3.10 -7.73
C ALA A 463 26.07 -3.85 -6.55
N PRO A 464 26.29 -5.18 -6.66
CA PRO A 464 26.87 -5.96 -5.56
C PRO A 464 28.24 -5.45 -5.08
N ASP A 465 29.01 -4.83 -5.96
CA ASP A 465 30.31 -4.23 -5.64
C ASP A 465 30.22 -2.86 -4.97
N GLY A 466 29.02 -2.29 -4.77
CA GLY A 466 28.79 -0.97 -4.19
C GLY A 466 29.33 0.22 -4.99
N ARG A 467 30.01 -0.01 -6.14
CA ARG A 467 30.68 1.04 -6.93
C ARG A 467 29.74 1.76 -7.89
N ALA A 468 28.59 1.16 -8.16
CA ALA A 468 27.58 1.74 -9.04
C ALA A 468 26.17 1.41 -8.54
N LEU A 469 25.21 2.13 -9.09
CA LEU A 469 23.79 1.80 -8.96
C LEU A 469 23.09 1.99 -10.30
N VAL A 470 21.93 1.36 -10.44
CA VAL A 470 21.00 1.61 -11.54
C VAL A 470 19.81 2.35 -11.00
N LEU A 471 19.55 3.53 -11.56
CA LEU A 471 18.40 4.35 -11.28
C LEU A 471 17.38 4.20 -12.41
N ALA A 472 16.17 3.78 -12.07
CA ALA A 472 15.03 3.83 -12.97
C ALA A 472 14.28 5.14 -12.81
N GLN A 473 13.84 5.72 -13.92
CA GLN A 473 13.08 6.96 -13.92
C GLN A 473 11.87 6.86 -14.85
N ARG A 474 10.82 7.61 -14.56
CA ARG A 474 9.61 7.77 -15.38
C ARG A 474 9.28 9.24 -15.59
N ARG A 475 9.00 9.63 -16.83
CA ARG A 475 8.56 10.99 -17.17
C ARG A 475 7.04 11.18 -16.94
N PRO A 476 6.59 12.40 -16.60
CA PRO A 476 5.19 12.76 -16.73
C PRO A 476 4.74 12.57 -18.20
N GLY A 477 3.65 11.85 -18.43
CA GLY A 477 3.19 11.53 -19.80
C GLY A 477 3.74 10.23 -20.38
N GLY A 478 4.56 9.48 -19.62
CA GLY A 478 5.08 8.17 -20.04
C GLY A 478 6.55 8.20 -20.45
N GLY A 479 7.07 7.05 -20.85
CA GLY A 479 8.50 6.86 -21.10
C GLY A 479 9.28 6.55 -19.82
N GLU A 480 10.12 5.54 -19.90
CA GLU A 480 10.97 5.08 -18.81
C GLU A 480 12.41 4.96 -19.27
N ARG A 481 13.33 5.11 -18.32
CA ARG A 481 14.74 4.82 -18.56
C ARG A 481 15.41 4.22 -17.35
N LEU A 482 16.42 3.41 -17.63
CA LEU A 482 17.42 2.92 -16.70
C LEU A 482 18.71 3.69 -16.96
N VAL A 483 19.31 4.22 -15.90
CA VAL A 483 20.61 4.91 -15.95
C VAL A 483 21.52 4.27 -14.91
N ARG A 484 22.65 3.73 -15.34
CA ARG A 484 23.73 3.33 -14.44
C ARG A 484 24.48 4.58 -13.99
N VAL A 485 24.67 4.73 -12.69
CA VAL A 485 25.41 5.82 -12.06
C VAL A 485 26.58 5.20 -11.33
N ALA A 486 27.80 5.43 -11.82
CA ALA A 486 29.01 5.04 -11.11
C ALA A 486 29.29 6.07 -10.01
N LEU A 487 29.66 5.59 -8.82
CA LEU A 487 30.05 6.41 -7.69
C LEU A 487 31.56 6.64 -7.72
N ARG A 488 32.02 7.77 -7.18
CA ARG A 488 33.44 8.04 -6.98
C ARG A 488 33.93 7.26 -5.77
N CYS A 489 34.86 6.34 -5.97
CA CYS A 489 35.42 5.52 -4.90
C CYS A 489 36.92 5.78 -4.80
N ASP A 490 37.44 5.92 -3.59
CA ASP A 490 38.87 6.13 -3.38
C ASP A 490 39.61 4.81 -3.62
N GLU A 491 40.44 4.76 -4.66
CA GLU A 491 41.28 3.59 -4.95
C GLU A 491 42.35 3.35 -3.88
N ALA A 492 42.71 4.40 -3.13
CA ALA A 492 43.84 4.41 -2.21
C ALA A 492 43.68 3.53 -0.96
N THR A 493 42.45 3.15 -0.58
CA THR A 493 42.22 2.40 0.66
C THR A 493 42.21 0.88 0.47
N ALA A 494 42.21 0.39 -0.78
CA ALA A 494 42.00 -1.04 -1.07
C ALA A 494 43.28 -1.90 -1.11
N THR A 495 44.47 -1.32 -0.98
CA THR A 495 45.74 -2.02 -1.30
C THR A 495 46.78 -2.03 -0.19
N SER A 496 46.45 -1.65 1.05
CA SER A 496 47.29 -2.01 2.19
C SER A 496 46.89 -3.41 2.67
N PRO A 497 47.58 -4.50 2.30
CA PRO A 497 47.39 -5.77 2.98
C PRO A 497 47.59 -5.53 4.48
N PRO A 498 46.83 -6.20 5.36
CA PRO A 498 47.05 -6.07 6.80
C PRO A 498 48.52 -6.41 7.08
N GLU A 499 49.32 -5.40 7.46
CA GLU A 499 50.71 -5.58 7.82
C GLU A 499 50.79 -6.56 8.98
N GLY A 500 51.30 -7.76 8.68
CA GLY A 500 52.04 -8.62 9.59
C GLY A 500 51.58 -8.66 11.04
N GLY A 501 50.37 -9.16 11.29
CA GLY A 501 50.01 -9.72 12.59
C GLY A 501 50.65 -11.10 12.78
N ALA A 502 51.98 -11.16 12.92
CA ALA A 502 52.65 -12.36 13.40
C ALA A 502 52.30 -12.58 14.87
N ARG A 503 51.53 -13.64 15.17
CA ARG A 503 51.54 -14.34 16.45
C ARG A 503 51.40 -15.83 16.23
#